data_AF-A0A1Q6ZGJ6-F1
#
_entry.id   AF-A0A1Q6ZGJ6-F1
#
_cell.length_a   1.000
_cell.length_b   1.000
_cell.length_c   1.000
_cell.angle_alpha   90.00
_cell.angle_beta   90.00
_cell.angle_gamma   90.00
#
_symmetry.space_group_name_H-M   'P 1'
#
loop_
_entity.id
_entity.type
_entity.pdbx_description
1 polymer ?
#
loop_
_entity_poly.entity_id
_entity_poly.type
_entity_poly.pdbx_seq_one_letter_code
_entity_poly.pdbx_strand_id
1 'polypeptide(L)'
;MAHSHSGAHALRTSMGLDSRKMAFWAFIGSECLLFGSLISTYLVYKGRSLVGPYPHEILNIPFTSFSTFDLLMSSLAMVLALAAVQRGDMKQGKLWLLVTALLGLVFLGGQFWEFSHFVREGLGLTTNLFGSTFYVLTGTHGAHVTVGVIWLLTLWVQALRGKLGPGQAITVEITGLYWHFVDVVWIVIFTVVYLIQ
;
A
#
# COMPACT_ATOMS: atom_id res chain seq x y z
N MET A 1 13.29 -34.79 44.03
CA MET A 1 12.67 -35.00 42.70
C MET A 1 12.08 -33.67 42.27
N ALA A 2 12.80 -32.74 41.65
CA ALA A 2 13.42 -32.72 40.33
C ALA A 2 12.42 -32.52 39.16
N HIS A 3 12.68 -31.45 38.38
CA HIS A 3 12.23 -31.13 37.00
C HIS A 3 10.81 -30.57 36.81
N SER A 4 10.61 -29.27 36.52
CA SER A 4 11.00 -28.42 35.36
C SER A 4 9.89 -28.33 34.30
N HIS A 5 9.18 -27.20 34.27
CA HIS A 5 8.57 -26.69 33.05
C HIS A 5 9.21 -25.35 32.71
N SER A 6 10.26 -25.47 31.90
CA SER A 6 10.86 -24.44 31.07
C SER A 6 9.87 -23.86 30.06
N GLY A 7 10.02 -22.56 29.76
CA GLY A 7 9.83 -22.09 28.39
C GLY A 7 8.63 -21.18 28.12
N ALA A 8 8.57 -20.03 28.78
CA ALA A 8 8.00 -18.84 28.16
C ALA A 8 8.97 -17.69 28.39
N HIS A 9 10.06 -17.69 27.61
CA HIS A 9 10.91 -16.51 27.45
C HIS A 9 10.04 -15.40 26.86
N ALA A 10 9.41 -14.63 27.75
CA ALA A 10 8.96 -13.30 27.44
C ALA A 10 10.22 -12.51 27.08
N LEU A 11 10.51 -12.41 25.78
CA LEU A 11 11.43 -11.44 25.21
C LEU A 11 10.86 -10.05 25.49
N ARG A 12 10.94 -9.62 26.75
CA ARG A 12 10.70 -8.26 27.17
C ARG A 12 11.93 -7.47 26.76
N THR A 13 11.84 -6.78 25.64
CA THR A 13 12.81 -5.78 25.20
C THR A 13 12.93 -4.72 26.30
N SER A 14 14.15 -4.39 26.76
CA SER A 14 14.41 -3.50 27.90
C SER A 14 13.86 -2.06 27.78
N MET A 15 13.29 -1.69 26.63
CA MET A 15 12.67 -0.37 26.38
C MET A 15 11.13 -0.39 26.32
N GLY A 16 10.47 -1.52 26.62
CA GLY A 16 8.99 -1.60 26.59
C GLY A 16 8.35 -1.47 25.20
N LEU A 17 9.15 -1.36 24.14
CA LEU A 17 8.71 -1.34 22.74
C LEU A 17 8.68 -2.77 22.17
N ASP A 18 7.57 -3.15 21.55
CA ASP A 18 7.44 -4.43 20.86
C ASP A 18 8.43 -4.50 19.68
N SER A 19 9.32 -5.49 19.69
CA SER A 19 10.33 -5.71 18.64
C SER A 19 9.71 -5.83 17.25
N ARG A 20 8.45 -6.28 17.16
CA ARG A 20 7.71 -6.34 15.89
C ARG A 20 7.46 -4.95 15.29
N LYS A 21 7.14 -3.96 16.12
CA LYS A 21 6.93 -2.59 15.67
C LYS A 21 8.24 -1.96 15.20
N MET A 22 9.34 -2.19 15.92
CA MET A 22 10.67 -1.68 15.54
C MET A 22 11.14 -2.26 14.20
N ALA A 23 11.01 -3.57 14.01
CA ALA A 23 11.35 -4.22 12.74
C ALA A 23 10.48 -3.69 11.59
N PHE A 24 9.20 -3.44 11.85
CA PHE A 24 8.28 -2.91 10.86
C PHE A 24 8.59 -1.45 10.48
N TRP A 25 8.96 -0.60 11.43
CA TRP A 25 9.43 0.76 11.14
C TRP A 25 10.74 0.76 10.32
N ALA A 26 11.67 -0.14 10.63
CA ALA A 26 12.88 -0.30 9.83
C ALA A 26 12.57 -0.76 8.40
N PHE A 27 11.61 -1.68 8.23
CA PHE A 27 11.10 -2.11 6.93
C PHE A 27 10.48 -0.93 6.14
N ILE A 28 9.60 -0.14 6.76
CA ILE A 28 9.06 1.07 6.13
C ILE A 28 10.18 2.04 5.71
N GLY A 29 11.18 2.24 6.57
CA GLY A 29 12.33 3.08 6.24
C GLY A 29 13.10 2.59 5.00
N SER A 30 13.26 1.27 4.84
CA SER A 30 13.86 0.68 3.65
C SER A 30 13.01 0.91 2.39
N GLU A 31 11.69 0.73 2.49
CA GLU A 31 10.76 0.97 1.38
C GLU A 31 10.73 2.45 0.96
N CYS A 32 10.81 3.39 1.92
CA CYS A 32 10.96 4.81 1.64
C CYS A 32 12.18 5.10 0.76
N LEU A 33 13.31 4.46 1.05
CA LEU A 33 14.55 4.62 0.26
C LEU A 33 14.40 3.99 -1.13
N LEU A 34 13.75 2.83 -1.23
CA LEU A 34 13.46 2.17 -2.50
C LEU A 34 12.61 3.09 -3.40
N PHE A 35 11.45 3.55 -2.92
CA PHE A 35 10.59 4.45 -3.69
C PHE A 35 11.25 5.80 -3.95
N GLY A 36 11.99 6.35 -2.99
CA GLY A 36 12.76 7.58 -3.16
C GLY A 36 13.77 7.47 -4.31
N SER A 37 14.45 6.34 -4.45
CA SER A 37 15.38 6.11 -5.55
C SER A 37 14.68 6.00 -6.91
N LEU A 38 13.50 5.37 -6.97
CA LEU A 38 12.72 5.24 -8.21
C LEU A 38 12.12 6.58 -8.64
N ILE A 39 11.60 7.37 -7.69
CA ILE A 39 11.06 8.71 -7.93
C ILE A 39 12.19 9.66 -8.39
N SER A 40 13.34 9.63 -7.73
CA SER A 40 14.53 10.39 -8.14
C SER A 40 14.97 10.03 -9.56
N THR A 41 15.02 8.73 -9.87
CA THR A 41 15.32 8.24 -11.22
C THR A 41 14.33 8.80 -12.24
N TYR A 42 13.03 8.74 -11.96
CA TYR A 42 11.99 9.31 -12.83
C TYR A 42 12.18 10.82 -13.03
N LEU A 43 12.44 11.58 -11.97
CA LEU A 43 12.65 13.03 -12.04
C LEU A 43 13.89 13.42 -12.87
N VAL A 44 14.97 12.65 -12.78
CA VAL A 44 16.21 12.90 -13.57
C VAL A 44 15.98 12.65 -15.06
N TYR A 45 15.20 11.62 -15.41
CA TYR A 45 14.87 11.30 -16.80
C TYR A 45 13.66 12.07 -17.35
N LYS A 46 12.90 12.74 -16.48
CA LYS A 46 11.82 13.65 -16.87
C LYS A 46 12.37 14.76 -17.77
N GLY A 47 11.76 14.94 -18.95
CA GLY A 47 12.18 15.95 -19.93
C GLY A 47 13.40 15.58 -20.79
N ARG A 48 14.01 14.41 -20.59
CA ARG A 48 15.09 13.86 -21.45
C ARG A 48 14.58 12.92 -22.54
N SER A 49 13.27 12.69 -22.61
CA SER A 49 12.66 11.86 -23.65
C SER A 49 12.73 12.59 -25.01
N LEU A 50 13.42 11.96 -25.96
CA LEU A 50 13.70 12.50 -27.30
C LEU A 50 12.65 12.09 -28.36
N VAL A 51 11.67 11.24 -28.02
CA VAL A 51 10.69 10.68 -28.97
C VAL A 51 9.32 10.58 -28.29
N GLY A 52 8.25 11.08 -28.93
CA GLY A 52 6.87 11.06 -28.42
C GLY A 52 6.25 9.65 -28.31
N PRO A 53 5.07 9.51 -27.68
CA PRO A 53 4.09 10.56 -27.37
C PRO A 53 4.29 11.24 -25.99
N TYR A 54 3.75 12.45 -25.86
CA TYR A 54 3.89 13.29 -24.66
C TYR A 54 2.84 12.90 -23.58
N PRO A 55 3.16 13.00 -22.28
CA PRO A 55 2.28 12.57 -21.18
C PRO A 55 0.87 13.19 -21.17
N HIS A 56 0.70 14.37 -21.76
CA HIS A 56 -0.52 15.17 -21.67
C HIS A 56 -1.73 14.64 -22.48
N GLU A 57 -1.54 13.77 -23.47
CA GLU A 57 -2.64 13.27 -24.33
C GLU A 57 -3.25 11.96 -23.82
N ILE A 58 -2.55 11.27 -22.92
CA ILE A 58 -2.83 9.87 -22.56
C ILE A 58 -3.27 9.75 -21.09
N LEU A 59 -2.85 10.70 -20.24
CA LEU A 59 -3.15 10.67 -18.81
C LEU A 59 -4.51 11.32 -18.51
N ASN A 60 -5.51 10.48 -18.24
CA ASN A 60 -6.86 10.90 -17.85
C ASN A 60 -6.88 11.39 -16.40
N ILE A 61 -6.55 12.66 -16.17
CA ILE A 61 -6.58 13.32 -14.85
C ILE A 61 -7.89 13.08 -14.08
N PRO A 62 -9.10 13.11 -14.68
CA PRO A 62 -10.34 12.86 -13.94
C PRO A 62 -10.43 11.44 -13.36
N PHE A 63 -9.94 10.45 -14.10
CA PHE A 63 -9.96 9.05 -13.68
C PHE A 63 -8.96 8.82 -12.53
N THR A 64 -7.75 9.35 -12.66
CA THR A 64 -6.71 9.19 -11.63
C THR A 64 -7.02 10.00 -10.37
N SER A 65 -7.70 11.15 -10.47
CA SER A 65 -8.22 11.87 -9.31
C SER A 65 -9.29 11.09 -8.56
N PHE A 66 -10.17 10.38 -9.26
CA PHE A 66 -11.15 9.49 -8.64
C PHE A 66 -10.46 8.33 -7.89
N SER A 67 -9.45 7.70 -8.50
CA SER A 67 -8.66 6.63 -7.87
C SER A 67 -7.91 7.11 -6.62
N THR A 68 -7.41 8.34 -6.62
CA THR A 68 -6.76 8.94 -5.44
C THR A 68 -7.78 9.22 -4.33
N PHE A 69 -8.98 9.68 -4.68
CA PHE A 69 -10.07 9.85 -3.71
C PHE A 69 -10.51 8.50 -3.11
N ASP A 70 -10.59 7.45 -3.92
CA ASP A 70 -10.89 6.09 -3.47
C ASP A 70 -9.86 5.59 -2.44
N LEU A 71 -8.57 5.80 -2.69
CA LEU A 71 -7.50 5.48 -1.74
C LEU A 71 -7.60 6.26 -0.43
N LEU A 72 -7.89 7.57 -0.49
CA LEU A 72 -8.09 8.38 0.73
C LEU A 72 -9.26 7.85 1.57
N MET A 73 -10.35 7.45 0.91
CA MET A 73 -11.50 6.81 1.57
C MET A 73 -11.13 5.44 2.15
N SER A 74 -10.29 4.66 1.45
CA SER A 74 -9.78 3.39 1.93
C SER A 74 -8.91 3.54 3.18
N SER A 75 -8.06 4.58 3.21
CA SER A 75 -7.25 4.95 4.36
C SER A 75 -8.12 5.27 5.58
N LEU A 76 -9.17 6.08 5.40
CA LEU A 76 -10.12 6.40 6.46
C LEU A 76 -10.85 5.15 6.97
N ALA A 77 -11.30 4.29 6.06
CA ALA A 77 -11.94 3.02 6.41
C ALA A 77 -11.00 2.12 7.24
N MET A 78 -9.69 2.12 6.96
CA MET A 78 -8.71 1.34 7.71
C MET A 78 -8.56 1.85 9.16
N VAL A 79 -8.54 3.17 9.36
CA VAL A 79 -8.51 3.76 10.72
C VAL A 79 -9.77 3.41 11.50
N LEU A 80 -10.93 3.48 10.84
CA LEU A 80 -12.21 3.10 11.44
C LEU A 80 -12.25 1.60 11.80
N ALA A 81 -11.67 0.74 10.95
CA ALA A 81 -11.51 -0.68 11.24
C ALA A 81 -10.67 -0.93 12.50
N LEU A 82 -9.50 -0.28 12.59
CA LEU A 82 -8.64 -0.40 13.76
C LEU A 82 -9.34 0.10 15.03
N ALA A 83 -10.02 1.24 14.95
CA ALA A 83 -10.75 1.81 16.09
C ALA A 83 -11.93 0.92 16.54
N ALA A 84 -12.60 0.23 15.61
CA ALA A 84 -13.65 -0.73 15.94
C ALA A 84 -13.07 -1.99 16.61
N VAL A 85 -11.95 -2.52 16.09
CA VAL A 85 -11.25 -3.68 16.69
C VAL A 85 -10.74 -3.36 18.09
N GLN A 86 -10.18 -2.17 18.31
CA GLN A 86 -9.72 -1.70 19.63
C GLN A 86 -10.87 -1.55 20.63
N ARG A 87 -12.06 -1.13 20.18
CA ARG A 87 -13.28 -1.06 21.00
C ARG A 87 -13.93 -2.41 21.27
N GLY A 88 -13.42 -3.49 20.67
CA GLY A 88 -14.02 -4.82 20.78
C GLY A 88 -15.26 -5.04 19.91
N ASP A 89 -15.65 -4.06 19.07
CA ASP A 89 -16.77 -4.20 18.15
C ASP A 89 -16.34 -4.97 16.88
N MET A 90 -16.41 -6.28 16.98
CA MET A 90 -16.02 -7.19 15.89
C MET A 90 -16.94 -7.09 14.67
N LYS A 91 -18.18 -6.60 14.81
CA LYS A 91 -19.08 -6.46 13.65
C LYS A 91 -18.61 -5.29 12.80
N GLN A 92 -18.38 -4.14 13.42
CA GLN A 92 -17.87 -2.96 12.73
C GLN A 92 -16.46 -3.19 12.20
N GLY A 93 -15.57 -3.83 12.97
CA GLY A 93 -14.21 -4.15 12.50
C GLY A 93 -14.20 -5.00 11.23
N LYS A 94 -15.07 -6.02 11.14
CA LYS A 94 -15.22 -6.85 9.92
C LYS A 94 -15.73 -6.05 8.73
N LEU A 95 -16.71 -5.17 8.95
CA LEU A 95 -17.29 -4.35 7.90
C LEU A 95 -16.25 -3.39 7.32
N TRP A 96 -15.55 -2.65 8.18
CA TRP A 96 -14.56 -1.68 7.74
C TRP A 96 -13.34 -2.33 7.08
N LEU A 97 -12.85 -3.47 7.60
CA LEU A 97 -11.79 -4.23 6.92
C LEU A 97 -12.20 -4.69 5.52
N LEU A 98 -13.45 -5.12 5.35
CA LEU A 98 -13.98 -5.50 4.03
C LEU A 98 -14.05 -4.29 3.10
N VAL A 99 -14.55 -3.16 3.59
CA VAL A 99 -14.65 -1.92 2.82
C VAL A 99 -13.25 -1.48 2.35
N THR A 100 -12.25 -1.44 3.23
CA THR A 100 -10.86 -1.12 2.86
C THR A 100 -10.33 -2.07 1.78
N ALA A 101 -10.54 -3.38 1.94
CA ALA A 101 -10.08 -4.37 0.96
C ALA A 101 -10.77 -4.21 -0.41
N LEU A 102 -12.08 -3.90 -0.43
CA LEU A 102 -12.83 -3.67 -1.66
C LEU A 102 -12.38 -2.40 -2.38
N LEU A 103 -12.17 -1.30 -1.66
CA LEU A 103 -11.64 -0.05 -2.24
C LEU A 103 -10.24 -0.30 -2.82
N GLY A 104 -9.37 -1.01 -2.09
CA GLY A 104 -8.06 -1.42 -2.61
C GLY A 104 -8.14 -2.26 -3.91
N LEU A 105 -9.14 -3.13 -4.04
CA LEU A 105 -9.39 -3.89 -5.27
C LEU A 105 -9.89 -3.02 -6.42
N VAL A 106 -10.77 -2.04 -6.14
CA VAL A 106 -11.23 -1.07 -7.14
C VAL A 106 -10.06 -0.26 -7.67
N PHE A 107 -9.20 0.22 -6.78
CA PHE A 107 -7.96 0.92 -7.14
C PHE A 107 -7.05 0.05 -8.03
N LEU A 108 -6.77 -1.20 -7.64
CA LEU A 108 -5.96 -2.13 -8.45
C LEU A 108 -6.58 -2.40 -9.83
N GLY A 109 -7.91 -2.53 -9.90
CA GLY A 109 -8.63 -2.69 -11.17
C GLY A 109 -8.47 -1.48 -12.09
N GLY A 110 -8.57 -0.27 -11.52
CA GLY A 110 -8.34 0.97 -12.25
C GLY A 110 -6.91 1.07 -12.80
N GLN A 111 -5.93 0.74 -11.96
CA GLN A 111 -4.51 0.77 -12.34
C GLN A 111 -4.19 -0.25 -13.44
N PHE A 112 -4.77 -1.46 -13.38
CA PHE A 112 -4.62 -2.48 -14.42
C PHE A 112 -5.25 -2.05 -15.75
N TRP A 113 -6.42 -1.39 -15.69
CA TRP A 113 -7.08 -0.86 -16.88
C TRP A 113 -6.25 0.24 -17.54
N GLU A 114 -5.71 1.16 -16.75
CA GLU A 114 -4.83 2.24 -17.21
C GLU A 114 -3.55 1.69 -17.86
N PHE A 115 -2.90 0.71 -17.22
CA PHE A 115 -1.74 0.03 -17.82
C PHE A 115 -2.08 -0.66 -19.14
N SER A 116 -3.22 -1.35 -19.21
CA SER A 116 -3.65 -2.04 -20.42
C SER A 116 -3.96 -1.06 -21.57
N HIS A 117 -4.48 0.12 -21.23
CA HIS A 117 -4.74 1.18 -22.19
C HIS A 117 -3.42 1.74 -22.75
N PHE A 118 -2.45 2.07 -21.89
CA PHE A 118 -1.13 2.58 -22.31
C PHE A 118 -0.34 1.60 -23.19
N VAL A 119 -0.38 0.30 -22.87
CA VAL A 119 0.26 -0.73 -23.71
C VAL A 119 -0.36 -0.78 -25.09
N ARG A 120 -1.70 -0.62 -25.20
CA ARG A 120 -2.41 -0.62 -26.48
C ARG A 120 -2.15 0.63 -27.31
N GLU A 121 -1.90 1.77 -26.67
CA GLU A 121 -1.56 3.03 -27.33
C GLU A 121 -0.07 3.16 -27.73
N GLY A 122 0.74 2.11 -27.49
CA GLY A 122 2.14 2.05 -27.95
C GLY A 122 3.18 2.54 -26.94
N LEU A 123 2.75 2.91 -25.72
CA LEU A 123 3.65 3.12 -24.58
C LEU A 123 3.97 1.77 -23.94
N GLY A 124 4.96 1.06 -24.49
CA GLY A 124 5.50 -0.16 -23.93
C GLY A 124 6.69 0.12 -22.99
N LEU A 125 6.99 -0.86 -22.13
CA LEU A 125 8.18 -0.88 -21.26
C LEU A 125 9.50 -0.63 -22.01
N THR A 126 9.55 -0.92 -23.32
CA THR A 126 10.74 -0.85 -24.16
C THR A 126 10.71 0.27 -25.21
N THR A 127 9.61 1.00 -25.37
CA THR A 127 9.51 2.01 -26.43
C THR A 127 10.06 3.37 -26.03
N ASN A 128 10.02 3.76 -24.75
CA ASN A 128 10.53 5.05 -24.29
C ASN A 128 11.09 4.97 -22.86
N LEU A 129 12.13 5.75 -22.58
CA LEU A 129 12.75 5.86 -21.26
C LEU A 129 11.75 6.36 -20.19
N PHE A 130 10.80 7.20 -20.62
CA PHE A 130 9.68 7.66 -19.81
C PHE A 130 8.75 6.50 -19.43
N GLY A 131 8.37 5.67 -20.41
CA GLY A 131 7.50 4.51 -20.18
C GLY A 131 8.13 3.50 -19.22
N SER A 132 9.42 3.17 -19.39
CA SER A 132 10.07 2.17 -18.53
C SER A 132 10.14 2.62 -17.07
N THR A 133 10.55 3.87 -16.82
CA THR A 133 10.63 4.43 -15.46
C THR A 133 9.24 4.60 -14.82
N PHE A 134 8.24 5.00 -15.61
CA PHE A 134 6.85 5.06 -15.18
C PHE A 134 6.32 3.68 -14.77
N TYR A 135 6.45 2.67 -15.61
CA TYR A 135 5.95 1.32 -15.34
C TYR A 135 6.68 0.65 -14.18
N VAL A 136 7.99 0.87 -14.02
CA VAL A 136 8.72 0.34 -12.87
C VAL A 136 8.24 1.02 -11.59
N LEU A 137 8.09 2.35 -11.56
CA LEU A 137 7.65 3.09 -10.37
C LEU A 137 6.20 2.75 -9.98
N THR A 138 5.28 2.81 -10.93
CA THR A 138 3.85 2.53 -10.68
C THR A 138 3.58 1.04 -10.52
N GLY A 139 4.32 0.18 -11.23
CA GLY A 139 4.21 -1.28 -11.13
C GLY A 139 4.73 -1.82 -9.80
N THR A 140 5.86 -1.30 -9.28
CA THR A 140 6.32 -1.67 -7.92
C THR A 140 5.31 -1.21 -6.87
N HIS A 141 4.74 -0.01 -7.03
CA HIS A 141 3.65 0.44 -6.17
C HIS A 141 2.41 -0.47 -6.24
N GLY A 142 1.94 -0.81 -7.44
CA GLY A 142 0.80 -1.72 -7.63
C GLY A 142 1.04 -3.11 -7.03
N ALA A 143 2.28 -3.62 -7.07
CA ALA A 143 2.66 -4.85 -6.38
C ALA A 143 2.54 -4.71 -4.86
N HIS A 144 2.96 -3.59 -4.28
CA HIS A 144 2.80 -3.31 -2.84
C HIS A 144 1.32 -3.25 -2.44
N VAL A 145 0.49 -2.54 -3.21
CA VAL A 145 -0.96 -2.50 -2.98
C VAL A 145 -1.55 -3.91 -3.04
N THR A 146 -1.15 -4.72 -4.02
CA THR A 146 -1.62 -6.12 -4.15
C THR A 146 -1.28 -6.95 -2.91
N VAL A 147 -0.04 -6.85 -2.42
CA VAL A 147 0.38 -7.52 -1.17
C VAL A 147 -0.44 -7.00 0.02
N GLY A 148 -0.68 -5.70 0.10
CA GLY A 148 -1.52 -5.08 1.13
C GLY A 148 -2.96 -5.60 1.11
N VAL A 149 -3.57 -5.71 -0.08
CA VAL A 149 -4.95 -6.20 -0.25
C VAL A 149 -5.03 -7.66 0.17
N ILE A 150 -4.06 -8.49 -0.24
CA ILE A 150 -3.99 -9.88 0.19
C ILE A 150 -3.90 -9.95 1.72
N TRP A 151 -3.06 -9.11 2.34
CA TRP A 151 -2.95 -9.06 3.79
C TRP A 151 -4.27 -8.65 4.46
N LEU A 152 -4.93 -7.59 3.98
CA LEU A 152 -6.25 -7.17 4.48
C LEU A 152 -7.31 -8.27 4.36
N LEU A 153 -7.34 -8.98 3.23
CA LEU A 153 -8.24 -10.12 3.03
C LEU A 153 -7.95 -11.25 4.01
N THR A 154 -6.67 -11.55 4.30
CA THR A 154 -6.33 -12.56 5.32
C THR A 154 -6.77 -12.14 6.72
N LEU A 155 -6.65 -10.85 7.08
CA LEU A 155 -7.17 -10.33 8.35
C LEU A 155 -8.70 -10.42 8.40
N TRP A 156 -9.38 -10.07 7.31
CA TRP A 156 -10.83 -10.19 7.22
C TRP A 156 -11.29 -11.64 7.37
N VAL A 157 -10.61 -12.61 6.73
CA VAL A 157 -10.91 -14.05 6.91
C VAL A 157 -10.66 -14.50 8.35
N GLN A 158 -9.60 -14.02 9.00
CA GLN A 158 -9.36 -14.28 10.43
C GLN A 158 -10.45 -13.66 11.32
N ALA A 159 -10.99 -12.51 10.90
CA ALA A 159 -12.11 -11.83 11.56
C ALA A 159 -13.39 -12.66 11.49
N LEU A 160 -13.67 -13.24 10.32
CA LEU A 160 -14.80 -14.15 10.14
C LEU A 160 -14.67 -15.41 10.99
N ARG A 161 -13.46 -15.96 11.10
CA ARG A 161 -13.16 -17.14 11.93
C ARG A 161 -13.15 -16.86 13.44
N GLY A 162 -13.43 -15.64 13.87
CA GLY A 162 -13.47 -15.25 15.29
C GLY A 162 -12.10 -15.22 15.96
N LYS A 163 -11.00 -15.24 15.20
CA LYS A 163 -9.63 -15.25 15.72
C LYS A 163 -9.08 -13.84 16.00
N LEU A 164 -9.77 -12.81 15.54
CA LEU A 164 -9.46 -11.42 15.84
C LEU A 164 -9.95 -11.07 17.25
N GLY A 165 -9.03 -11.14 18.20
CA GLY A 165 -9.21 -10.64 19.56
C GLY A 165 -8.27 -9.47 19.85
N PRO A 166 -8.31 -8.91 21.09
CA PRO A 166 -7.43 -7.81 21.51
C PRO A 166 -5.93 -8.10 21.31
N GLY A 167 -5.53 -9.37 21.42
CA GLY A 167 -4.15 -9.80 21.16
C GLY A 167 -3.70 -9.72 19.69
N GLN A 168 -4.64 -9.59 18.74
CA GLN A 168 -4.36 -9.38 17.31
C GLN A 168 -4.56 -7.91 16.88
N ALA A 169 -4.99 -7.02 17.78
CA ALA A 169 -5.14 -5.61 17.47
C ALA A 169 -3.80 -4.98 17.00
N ILE A 170 -2.69 -5.46 17.53
CA ILE A 170 -1.35 -5.05 17.09
C ILE A 170 -1.05 -5.46 15.65
N THR A 171 -1.57 -6.61 15.19
CA THR A 171 -1.41 -7.04 13.79
C THR A 171 -2.25 -6.15 12.88
N VAL A 172 -3.48 -5.79 13.27
CA VAL A 172 -4.31 -4.83 12.53
C VAL A 172 -3.65 -3.45 12.48
N GLU A 173 -3.04 -3.01 13.58
CA GLU A 173 -2.31 -1.75 13.65
C GLU A 173 -1.11 -1.74 12.68
N ILE A 174 -0.30 -2.81 12.67
CA ILE A 174 0.84 -2.95 11.76
C ILE A 174 0.38 -2.99 10.29
N THR A 175 -0.68 -3.75 9.98
CA THR A 175 -1.24 -3.78 8.63
C THR A 175 -1.84 -2.44 8.23
N GLY A 176 -2.47 -1.71 9.15
CA GLY A 176 -2.94 -0.35 8.92
C GLY A 176 -1.80 0.62 8.62
N LEU A 177 -0.70 0.54 9.38
CA LEU A 177 0.49 1.36 9.12
C LEU A 177 1.12 1.04 7.75
N TYR A 178 1.16 -0.24 7.35
CA TYR A 178 1.55 -0.64 5.99
C TYR A 178 0.67 0.02 4.93
N TRP A 179 -0.65 -0.08 5.11
CA TRP A 179 -1.63 0.45 4.16
C TRP A 179 -1.49 1.97 4.01
N HIS A 180 -1.39 2.69 5.13
CA HIS A 180 -1.15 4.13 5.12
C HIS A 180 0.16 4.51 4.43
N PHE A 181 1.23 3.74 4.64
CA PHE A 181 2.49 3.98 3.94
C PHE A 181 2.33 3.86 2.43
N VAL A 182 1.66 2.81 1.95
CA VAL A 182 1.37 2.62 0.54
C VAL A 182 0.52 3.77 0.00
N ASP A 183 -0.54 4.19 0.70
CA ASP A 183 -1.36 5.34 0.31
C ASP A 183 -0.54 6.63 0.17
N VAL A 184 0.36 6.92 1.12
CA VAL A 184 1.22 8.11 1.09
C VAL A 184 2.17 8.08 -0.11
N VAL A 185 2.78 6.93 -0.41
CA VAL A 185 3.63 6.75 -1.59
C VAL A 185 2.83 7.04 -2.87
N TRP A 186 1.58 6.59 -2.95
CA TRP A 186 0.72 6.88 -4.10
C TRP A 186 0.48 8.38 -4.28
N ILE A 187 0.17 9.11 -3.20
CA ILE A 187 -0.04 10.56 -3.27
C ILE A 187 1.20 11.27 -3.83
N VAL A 188 2.40 10.84 -3.44
CA VAL A 188 3.66 11.39 -3.96
C VAL A 188 3.81 11.04 -5.45
N ILE A 189 3.58 9.78 -5.84
CA ILE A 189 3.64 9.35 -7.24
C ILE A 189 2.63 10.14 -8.08
N PHE A 190 1.38 10.24 -7.65
CA PHE A 190 0.33 11.00 -8.32
C PHE A 190 0.74 12.47 -8.50
N THR A 191 1.28 13.09 -7.47
CA THR A 191 1.75 14.47 -7.55
C THR A 191 2.90 14.62 -8.56
N VAL A 192 3.91 13.76 -8.49
CA VAL A 192 5.11 13.87 -9.34
C VAL A 192 4.86 13.47 -10.80
N VAL A 193 3.99 12.48 -11.02
CA VAL A 193 3.76 11.89 -12.35
C VAL A 193 2.56 12.52 -13.07
N TYR A 194 1.49 12.82 -12.35
CA TYR A 194 0.23 13.28 -12.95
C TYR A 194 -0.01 14.79 -12.80
N LEU A 195 0.40 15.42 -11.69
CA LEU A 195 0.22 16.87 -11.50
C LEU A 195 1.41 17.70 -11.97
N ILE A 196 2.62 17.27 -11.63
CA ILE A 196 3.86 17.89 -12.09
C ILE A 196 4.19 17.27 -13.44
N GLN A 197 3.38 17.57 -14.46
CA GLN A 197 3.70 17.28 -15.86
C GLN A 197 4.45 18.46 -16.45
#